data_AF-A0A354FR54-F1
#
_entry.id   AF-A0A354FR54-F1
#
_cell.length_a   1.000
_cell.length_b   1.000
_cell.length_c   1.000
_cell.angle_alpha   90.00
_cell.angle_beta   90.00
_cell.angle_gamma   90.00
#
_symmetry.space_group_name_H-M   'P 1'
#
loop_
_entity.id
_entity.type
_entity.pdbx_description
1 polymer ?
#
loop_
_entity_poly.entity_id
_entity_poly.type
_entity_poly.pdbx_seq_one_letter_code
_entity_poly.pdbx_strand_id
1 'polypeptide(L)'
;VLWRNGPIAYQAADQKSAWEVSRILEDVNKNGTGRAIRSTYGFRAPSGGKTGTTNGPTDGWYTGYTSALTCAVWVGMDDGKTILKGSSGASLALPIWVDIMKGSDRLPNIKNKPIAPARDLVVEPVNDEVPRAIPVNDDEIPLATPAR
;
A
#
# COMPACT_ATOMS: atom_id res chain seq x y z
N VAL A 1 -17.44 -10.66 26.67
CA VAL A 1 -16.84 -10.20 25.39
C VAL A 1 -16.09 -11.39 24.80
N LEU A 2 -16.51 -11.89 23.63
CA LEU A 2 -15.91 -13.09 23.00
C LEU A 2 -14.62 -12.78 22.22
N TRP A 3 -14.47 -11.53 21.80
CA TRP A 3 -13.27 -11.05 21.15
C TRP A 3 -13.18 -9.53 21.27
N ARG A 4 -11.95 -9.02 21.41
CA ARG A 4 -11.64 -7.59 21.38
C ARG A 4 -10.29 -7.42 20.68
N ASN A 5 -10.25 -6.63 19.60
CA ASN A 5 -8.97 -6.18 19.06
C ASN A 5 -8.43 -5.01 19.89
N GLY A 6 -7.11 -4.98 20.01
CA GLY A 6 -6.35 -3.83 20.47
C GLY A 6 -5.30 -3.47 19.41
N PRO A 7 -4.74 -2.25 19.45
CA PRO A 7 -3.63 -1.90 18.57
C PRO A 7 -2.43 -2.80 18.88
N ILE A 8 -2.00 -3.55 17.89
CA ILE A 8 -0.71 -4.26 17.92
C ILE A 8 0.25 -3.41 17.09
N ALA A 9 1.16 -2.73 17.77
CA ALA A 9 2.20 -1.93 17.14
C ALA A 9 3.54 -2.32 17.73
N TYR A 10 4.52 -2.59 16.86
CA TYR A 10 5.91 -2.78 17.24
C TYR A 10 6.80 -2.02 16.25
N GLN A 11 7.99 -1.63 16.71
CA GLN A 11 8.94 -0.93 15.85
C GLN A 11 9.67 -1.94 14.95
N ALA A 12 9.23 -2.05 13.69
CA ALA A 12 9.85 -2.96 12.71
C ALA A 12 11.12 -2.41 12.06
N ALA A 13 11.30 -1.09 12.05
CA ALA A 13 12.44 -0.41 11.46
C ALA A 13 12.79 0.86 12.25
N ASP A 14 14.02 1.34 12.08
CA ASP A 14 14.43 2.62 12.64
C ASP A 14 13.60 3.77 12.05
N GLN A 15 13.22 4.72 12.91
CA GLN A 15 12.33 5.82 12.55
C GLN A 15 12.95 6.73 11.47
N LYS A 16 14.27 6.97 11.55
CA LYS A 16 14.99 7.77 10.56
C LYS A 16 15.05 7.03 9.23
N SER A 17 15.37 5.74 9.24
CA SER A 17 15.34 4.92 8.02
C SER A 17 13.95 4.91 7.35
N ALA A 18 12.88 4.71 8.12
CA ALA A 18 11.51 4.74 7.61
C ALA A 18 11.15 6.12 7.04
N TRP A 19 11.62 7.20 7.67
CA TRP A 19 11.42 8.56 7.18
C TRP A 19 12.13 8.80 5.84
N GLU A 20 13.39 8.39 5.70
CA GLU A 20 14.12 8.52 4.44
C GLU A 20 13.45 7.74 3.31
N VAL A 21 13.01 6.50 3.57
CA VAL A 21 12.24 5.71 2.59
C VAL A 21 10.95 6.41 2.22
N SER A 22 10.24 6.99 3.18
CA SER A 22 9.01 7.75 2.90
C SER A 22 9.28 8.93 1.97
N ARG A 23 10.39 9.65 2.15
CA ARG A 23 10.80 10.77 1.28
C ARG A 23 11.11 10.33 -0.13
N ILE A 24 11.79 9.19 -0.28
CA ILE A 24 12.05 8.58 -1.59
C ILE A 24 10.73 8.19 -2.28
N LEU A 25 9.78 7.61 -1.55
CA LEU A 25 8.47 7.22 -2.09
C LEU A 25 7.59 8.43 -2.45
N GLU A 26 7.68 9.53 -1.72
CA GLU A 26 7.09 10.80 -2.15
C GLU A 26 7.68 11.29 -3.48
N ASP A 27 8.99 11.12 -3.68
CA ASP A 27 9.66 11.53 -4.91
C ASP A 27 9.26 10.67 -6.12
N VAL A 28 9.01 9.37 -5.93
CA VAL A 28 8.43 8.49 -6.97
C VAL A 28 7.12 9.07 -7.52
N ASN A 29 6.29 9.68 -6.68
CA ASN A 29 5.03 10.30 -7.07
C ASN A 29 5.18 11.72 -7.65
N LYS A 30 6.30 12.40 -7.36
CA LYS A 30 6.59 13.75 -7.86
C LYS A 30 7.32 13.70 -9.21
N ASN A 31 8.39 12.93 -9.27
CA ASN A 31 9.36 12.92 -10.36
C ASN A 31 9.55 11.54 -10.99
N GLY A 32 9.14 10.46 -10.32
CA GLY A 32 9.34 9.09 -10.79
C GLY A 32 8.16 8.46 -11.52
N THR A 33 8.08 7.13 -11.44
CA THR A 33 7.07 6.31 -12.13
C THR A 33 5.62 6.59 -11.70
N GLY A 34 5.40 7.24 -10.56
CA GLY A 34 4.09 7.63 -10.05
C GLY A 34 3.63 9.02 -10.50
N ARG A 35 4.42 9.76 -11.30
CA ARG A 35 4.16 11.18 -11.65
C ARG A 35 2.77 11.43 -12.24
N ALA A 36 2.19 10.44 -12.93
CA ALA A 36 0.85 10.50 -13.52
C ALA A 36 -0.24 10.84 -12.48
N ILE A 37 -0.06 10.51 -11.20
CA ILE A 37 -0.96 10.86 -10.10
C ILE A 37 -1.29 12.35 -10.11
N ARG A 38 -0.26 13.20 -10.26
CA ARG A 38 -0.40 14.66 -10.28
C ARG A 38 -0.64 15.19 -11.69
N SER A 39 0.15 14.74 -12.66
CA SER A 39 0.14 15.33 -14.02
C SER A 39 -1.08 14.93 -14.85
N THR A 40 -1.61 13.73 -14.62
CA THR A 40 -2.70 13.14 -15.44
C THR A 40 -3.99 13.05 -14.62
N TYR A 41 -3.91 12.49 -13.41
CA TYR A 41 -5.11 12.22 -12.62
C TYR A 41 -5.46 13.32 -11.62
N GLY A 42 -4.60 14.33 -11.42
CA GLY A 42 -4.91 15.52 -10.62
C GLY A 42 -5.08 15.28 -9.11
N PHE A 43 -4.62 14.16 -8.56
CA PHE A 43 -4.60 13.95 -7.12
C PHE A 43 -3.40 14.69 -6.50
N ARG A 44 -3.69 15.69 -5.67
CA ARG A 44 -2.67 16.65 -5.18
C ARG A 44 -2.30 16.50 -3.72
N ALA A 45 -3.01 15.68 -2.94
CA ALA A 45 -2.68 15.48 -1.54
C ALA A 45 -1.25 14.93 -1.36
N PRO A 46 -0.59 15.22 -0.22
CA PRO A 46 0.70 14.61 0.11
C PRO A 46 0.58 13.09 0.11
N SER A 47 1.39 12.42 -0.72
CA SER A 47 1.35 10.97 -0.89
C SER A 47 2.71 10.44 -1.35
N GLY A 48 3.04 9.24 -0.89
CA GLY A 48 4.15 8.44 -1.39
C GLY A 48 3.64 7.11 -1.95
N GLY A 49 4.41 6.48 -2.82
CA GLY A 49 4.04 5.17 -3.33
C GLY A 49 5.06 4.56 -4.27
N LYS A 50 4.80 3.33 -4.67
CA LYS A 50 5.69 2.52 -5.50
C LYS A 50 4.90 1.73 -6.53
N THR A 51 5.40 1.77 -7.76
CA THR A 51 4.94 0.93 -8.86
C THR A 51 5.61 -0.45 -8.79
N GLY A 52 4.83 -1.52 -8.97
CA GLY A 52 5.31 -2.88 -9.19
C GLY A 52 4.81 -3.43 -10.53
N THR A 53 5.63 -4.20 -11.24
CA THR A 53 5.29 -4.82 -12.52
C THR A 53 6.11 -6.09 -12.68
N THR A 54 5.45 -7.21 -13.01
CA THR A 54 6.13 -8.48 -13.30
C THR A 54 6.61 -8.52 -14.75
N ASN A 55 7.58 -9.39 -15.03
CA ASN A 55 8.02 -9.68 -16.40
C ASN A 55 6.88 -10.42 -17.14
N GLY A 56 6.45 -9.92 -18.30
CA GLY A 56 5.35 -10.54 -19.08
C GLY A 56 3.97 -9.87 -18.91
N PRO A 57 3.95 -8.56 -18.59
CA PRO A 57 2.94 -7.83 -17.81
C PRO A 57 1.69 -8.64 -17.39
N THR A 58 1.91 -9.62 -16.52
CA THR A 58 0.82 -10.44 -15.92
C THR A 58 0.23 -9.77 -14.69
N ASP A 59 1.02 -8.92 -14.01
CA ASP A 59 0.65 -8.24 -12.78
C ASP A 59 1.06 -6.77 -12.81
N GLY A 60 0.10 -5.91 -12.52
CA GLY A 60 0.31 -4.49 -12.24
C GLY A 60 0.00 -4.19 -10.79
N TRP A 61 0.97 -3.63 -10.06
CA TRP A 61 0.78 -3.18 -8.69
C TRP A 61 1.01 -1.69 -8.56
N TYR A 62 0.22 -1.06 -7.71
CA TYR A 62 0.55 0.24 -7.16
C TYR A 62 0.21 0.26 -5.67
N THR A 63 1.22 0.47 -4.84
CA THR A 63 1.06 0.59 -3.39
C THR A 63 1.43 2.00 -2.98
N GLY A 64 0.52 2.69 -2.30
CA GLY A 64 0.72 4.07 -1.90
C GLY A 64 0.02 4.41 -0.60
N TYR A 65 0.42 5.53 -0.04
CA TYR A 65 -0.10 6.03 1.22
C TYR A 65 -0.23 7.55 1.20
N THR A 66 -1.08 8.04 2.08
CA THR A 66 -1.17 9.41 2.58
C THR A 66 -0.90 9.38 4.08
N SER A 67 -0.96 10.54 4.74
CA SER A 67 -0.91 10.58 6.21
C SER A 67 -2.12 9.96 6.91
N ALA A 68 -3.20 9.65 6.19
CA ALA A 68 -4.45 9.13 6.76
C ALA A 68 -4.79 7.69 6.31
N LEU A 69 -4.26 7.23 5.18
CA LEU A 69 -4.64 5.95 4.59
C LEU A 69 -3.49 5.34 3.78
N THR A 70 -3.31 4.03 3.92
CA THR A 70 -2.48 3.19 3.05
C THR A 70 -3.39 2.32 2.19
N CYS A 71 -3.10 2.22 0.90
CA CYS A 71 -3.85 1.42 -0.06
C CYS A 71 -2.89 0.73 -1.04
N ALA A 72 -3.13 -0.55 -1.30
CA ALA A 72 -2.46 -1.32 -2.34
C ALA A 72 -3.50 -1.78 -3.36
N VAL A 73 -3.19 -1.61 -4.64
CA VAL A 73 -4.01 -2.08 -5.75
C VAL A 73 -3.20 -3.06 -6.58
N TRP A 74 -3.81 -4.20 -6.86
CA TRP A 74 -3.34 -5.18 -7.83
C TRP A 74 -4.32 -5.25 -9.00
N VAL A 75 -3.76 -5.47 -10.18
CA VAL A 75 -4.50 -5.81 -11.39
C VAL A 75 -3.77 -6.97 -12.06
N GLY A 76 -4.50 -8.04 -12.33
CA GLY A 76 -4.03 -9.21 -13.04
C GLY A 76 -5.20 -10.04 -13.57
N MET A 77 -4.87 -11.03 -14.39
CA MET A 77 -5.83 -12.02 -14.88
C MET A 77 -5.78 -13.24 -13.96
N ASP A 78 -6.93 -13.82 -13.63
CA ASP A 78 -7.00 -15.01 -12.75
C ASP A 78 -6.22 -16.21 -13.31
N ASP A 79 -6.10 -16.31 -14.64
CA ASP A 79 -5.34 -17.35 -15.33
C ASP A 79 -3.88 -16.98 -15.61
N GLY A 80 -3.40 -15.86 -15.05
CA GLY A 80 -2.01 -15.40 -15.15
C GLY A 80 -1.58 -14.96 -16.55
N LYS A 81 -2.52 -14.77 -17.48
CA LYS A 81 -2.18 -14.29 -18.83
C LYS A 81 -1.71 -12.84 -18.81
N THR A 82 -0.92 -12.49 -19.82
CA THR A 82 -0.52 -11.11 -20.09
C THR A 82 -1.76 -10.22 -20.21
N ILE A 83 -1.81 -9.16 -19.41
CA ILE A 83 -2.93 -8.21 -19.38
C ILE A 83 -2.93 -7.38 -20.66
N LEU A 84 -1.82 -6.68 -20.91
CA LEU A 84 -1.61 -5.84 -22.08
C LEU A 84 -0.11 -5.70 -22.34
N LYS A 85 0.31 -5.84 -23.61
CA LYS A 85 1.72 -5.71 -23.95
C LYS A 85 2.22 -4.29 -23.65
N GLY A 86 3.31 -4.19 -22.88
CA GLY A 86 3.92 -2.91 -22.50
C GLY A 86 3.19 -2.16 -21.38
N SER A 87 2.18 -2.75 -20.74
CA SER A 87 1.57 -2.16 -19.56
C SER A 87 2.47 -2.24 -18.33
N SER A 88 2.22 -1.37 -17.36
CA SER A 88 2.89 -1.36 -16.06
C SER A 88 1.88 -1.14 -14.93
N GLY A 89 2.32 -1.28 -13.69
CA GLY A 89 1.52 -0.89 -12.53
C GLY A 89 1.08 0.58 -12.57
N ALA A 90 1.85 1.45 -13.23
CA ALA A 90 1.52 2.87 -13.39
C ALA A 90 0.40 3.12 -14.40
N SER A 91 0.20 2.22 -15.38
CA SER A 91 -0.89 2.32 -16.36
C SER A 91 -2.13 1.54 -15.95
N LEU A 92 -1.98 0.50 -15.11
CA LEU A 92 -3.07 -0.39 -14.72
C LEU A 92 -3.61 -0.10 -13.31
N ALA A 93 -2.77 -0.23 -12.28
CA ALA A 93 -3.19 -0.16 -10.89
C ALA A 93 -3.25 1.27 -10.33
N LEU A 94 -2.34 2.14 -10.77
CA LEU A 94 -2.26 3.53 -10.30
C LEU A 94 -3.53 4.36 -10.56
N PRO A 95 -4.21 4.31 -11.73
CA PRO A 95 -5.47 5.04 -11.93
C PRO A 95 -6.55 4.63 -10.91
N ILE A 96 -6.69 3.32 -10.66
CA ILE A 96 -7.64 2.77 -9.68
C ILE A 96 -7.28 3.25 -8.28
N TRP A 97 -6.00 3.22 -7.92
CA TRP A 97 -5.52 3.76 -6.65
C TRP A 97 -5.91 5.23 -6.49
N VAL A 98 -5.72 6.06 -7.54
CA VAL A 98 -6.10 7.48 -7.48
C VAL A 98 -7.61 7.66 -7.24
N ASP A 99 -8.45 6.86 -7.88
CA ASP A 99 -9.90 6.94 -7.67
C ASP A 99 -10.31 6.57 -6.24
N ILE A 100 -9.68 5.54 -5.66
CA ILE A 100 -9.87 5.16 -4.25
C ILE A 100 -9.48 6.32 -3.33
N MET A 101 -8.31 6.94 -3.56
CA MET A 101 -7.82 8.02 -2.71
C MET A 101 -8.64 9.31 -2.86
N LYS A 102 -9.12 9.63 -4.07
CA LYS A 102 -10.07 10.74 -4.26
C LYS A 102 -11.42 10.46 -3.59
N GLY A 103 -11.86 9.21 -3.58
CA GLY A 103 -13.04 8.77 -2.86
C GLY A 103 -12.86 8.95 -1.35
N SER A 104 -11.71 8.54 -0.81
CA SER A 104 -11.42 8.64 0.61
C SER A 104 -11.32 10.10 1.09
N ASP A 105 -10.80 11.01 0.27
CA ASP A 105 -10.73 12.46 0.57
C ASP A 105 -12.12 13.10 0.83
N ARG A 106 -13.19 12.49 0.33
CA ARG A 106 -14.56 12.95 0.54
C ARG A 106 -15.14 12.47 1.87
N LEU A 107 -14.50 11.51 2.53
CA LEU A 107 -14.97 10.98 3.81
C LEU A 107 -14.68 11.98 4.95
N PRO A 108 -15.62 12.18 5.88
CA PRO A 108 -15.49 13.20 6.92
C PRO A 108 -14.32 12.94 7.89
N ASN A 109 -13.97 11.68 8.11
CA ASN A 109 -12.95 11.22 9.06
C ASN A 109 -11.56 10.99 8.45
N ILE A 110 -11.42 11.12 7.12
CA ILE A 110 -10.13 10.98 6.43
C ILE A 110 -9.66 12.37 6.03
N LYS A 111 -8.54 12.81 6.62
CA LYS A 111 -7.96 14.13 6.35
C LYS A 111 -6.47 13.99 6.08
N ASN A 112 -6.09 14.20 4.81
CA ASN A 112 -4.69 14.22 4.41
C ASN A 112 -3.99 15.46 4.96
N LYS A 113 -3.09 15.23 5.91
CA LYS A 113 -2.10 16.19 6.42
C LYS A 113 -0.78 16.03 5.65
N PRO A 114 0.16 16.98 5.77
CA PRO A 114 1.54 16.75 5.36
C PRO A 114 2.08 15.43 5.94
N ILE A 115 2.80 14.67 5.11
CA ILE A 115 3.56 13.51 5.58
C ILE A 115 4.71 14.06 6.44
N ALA A 116 4.79 13.59 7.68
CA ALA A 116 5.74 14.06 8.67
C ALA A 116 6.53 12.86 9.23
N PRO A 117 7.74 13.09 9.78
CA PRO A 117 8.45 12.04 10.50
C PRO A 117 7.53 11.43 11.55
N ALA A 118 7.64 10.12 11.73
CA ALA A 118 6.97 9.50 12.87
C ALA A 118 7.43 10.24 14.14
N ARG A 119 6.47 10.45 15.04
CA ARG A 119 6.79 10.89 16.40
C ARG A 119 7.28 9.67 17.17
N ASP A 120 8.11 9.86 18.18
CA ASP A 120 8.40 8.80 19.13
C ASP A 120 7.07 8.18 19.57
N LEU A 121 6.82 6.97 19.12
CA LEU A 121 5.67 6.22 19.58
C LEU A 121 6.04 5.84 21.01
N VAL A 122 5.16 6.19 21.96
CA VAL A 122 5.14 5.45 23.23
C VAL A 122 4.65 4.05 22.85
N VAL A 123 5.58 3.21 22.44
CA VAL A 123 5.35 1.79 22.28
C VAL A 123 5.29 1.27 23.70
N GLU A 124 4.07 1.01 24.20
CA GLU A 124 3.92 0.16 25.37
C GLU A 124 4.75 -1.10 25.09
N PRO A 125 5.68 -1.50 25.98
CA PRO A 125 6.51 -2.66 25.75
C PRO A 125 5.58 -3.85 25.51
N VAL A 126 5.48 -4.26 24.25
CA VAL A 126 5.01 -5.57 23.89
C VAL A 126 6.06 -6.48 24.49
N ASN A 127 5.71 -7.30 25.50
CA ASN A 127 6.56 -8.39 25.95
C ASN A 127 7.21 -9.02 24.71
N ASP A 128 8.52 -9.28 24.71
CA ASP A 128 9.32 -9.73 23.55
C ASP A 128 8.78 -10.96 22.78
N GLU A 129 7.65 -11.53 23.22
CA GLU A 129 6.70 -12.18 22.35
C GLU A 129 6.17 -11.19 21.29
N VAL A 130 6.95 -10.99 20.22
CA VAL A 130 6.38 -10.68 18.90
C VAL A 130 5.14 -11.56 18.78
N PRO A 131 3.93 -11.01 18.60
CA PRO A 131 2.77 -11.83 18.32
C PRO A 131 3.17 -12.63 17.09
N ARG A 132 3.51 -13.92 17.29
CA ARG A 132 3.76 -14.80 16.18
C ARG A 132 2.50 -14.66 15.35
N ALA A 133 2.65 -14.43 14.04
CA ALA A 133 1.55 -14.66 13.13
C ALA A 133 0.86 -15.93 13.63
N ILE A 134 -0.47 -15.91 13.83
CA ILE A 134 -1.21 -17.14 14.13
C ILE A 134 -0.63 -18.15 13.15
N PRO A 135 0.01 -19.24 13.61
CA PRO A 135 0.66 -20.16 12.70
C PRO A 135 -0.44 -20.62 11.75
N VAL A 136 -0.45 -20.05 10.56
CA VAL A 136 -1.34 -20.46 9.50
C VAL A 136 -0.63 -21.71 9.03
N ASN A 137 -1.21 -22.87 9.33
CA ASN A 137 -0.75 -24.06 8.67
C ASN A 137 -0.96 -23.80 7.17
N ASP A 138 0.09 -23.85 6.36
CA ASP A 138 -0.05 -23.63 4.91
C ASP A 138 -1.04 -24.64 4.29
N ASP A 139 -1.24 -25.79 4.95
CA ASP A 139 -2.25 -26.80 4.62
C ASP A 139 -3.71 -26.38 4.94
N GLU A 140 -3.92 -25.37 5.80
CA GLU A 140 -5.24 -24.81 6.16
C GLU A 140 -5.63 -23.60 5.30
N ILE A 141 -4.71 -23.05 4.50
CA ILE A 141 -5.05 -22.03 3.50
C ILE A 141 -5.80 -22.76 2.37
N PRO A 142 -7.10 -22.47 2.14
CA PRO A 142 -7.80 -23.10 1.03
C PRO A 142 -7.06 -22.77 -0.26
N LEU A 143 -6.45 -23.78 -0.89
CA LEU A 143 -5.97 -23.64 -2.26
C LEU A 143 -7.15 -23.18 -3.09
N ALA A 144 -7.00 -22.03 -3.76
CA ALA A 144 -7.98 -21.55 -4.72
C ALA A 144 -8.21 -22.68 -5.72
N THR A 145 -9.34 -23.37 -5.58
CA THR A 145 -9.71 -24.42 -6.51
C THR A 145 -10.15 -23.70 -7.78
N PRO A 146 -9.57 -23.98 -8.95
CA PRO A 146 -10.01 -23.35 -10.18
C PRO A 146 -11.51 -23.65 -10.34
N ALA A 147 -12.31 -22.61 -10.55
CA ALA A 147 -13.71 -22.79 -10.90
C ALA A 147 -13.79 -23.60 -12.21
N ARG A 148 -14.64 -24.63 -12.20
CA ARG A 148 -14.92 -25.48 -13.36
C ARG A 148 -15.68 -24.75 -14.45
#